data_AF-H8N1J5-F1
#
_entry.id   AF-H8N1J5-F1
#
_cell.length_a   1.000
_cell.length_b   1.000
_cell.length_c   1.000
_cell.angle_alpha   90.00
_cell.angle_beta   90.00
_cell.angle_gamma   90.00
#
_symmetry.space_group_name_H-M   'P 1'
#
loop_
_entity.id
_entity.type
_entity.pdbx_description
1 polymer ?
#
loop_
_entity_poly.entity_id
_entity_poly.type
_entity_poly.pdbx_seq_one_letter_code
_entity_poly.pdbx_strand_id
1 'polypeptide(L)'
;MRRAVLTLLLLVGLAARAQGEKAAECTGCHTEKRGVAQQRFGNGLGRWTDAQCYGCHAELNDVAVKRQQRIRDPRYVAVPVREERLRSMATTSPLSYMNAPERVEPGGPVSRIALERLGDFLRRPSSLSVTEGSRVPRMMAYPDLQPRELAEIARMLGVKTPRARAKPLPLSGTERQQAESLWATRCRACHDGAQRLAGRSAVTLGLYTAEWLHAYASNTVSAPLPQERTMPEVPLSLEEARLLHRLFGEMRTQAEQELDARVAELKLETGPMPAQLPPGFLPFLWGPFFRTATCVHCHATSPRAARAFTATEAGLKDYLRGHSGREFWLRLATRHVEERHGLVAARPGMPMAGAPIPQETLGLIARWALEGCPDPQGQTWCRP
;
A
#
# COMPACT_ATOMS: atom_id res chain seq x y z
N MET A 1 3.97 -12.95 -52.52
CA MET A 1 5.03 -13.24 -51.52
C MET A 1 5.64 -12.01 -50.82
N ARG A 2 5.62 -10.80 -51.41
CA ARG A 2 6.19 -9.58 -50.77
C ARG A 2 5.41 -9.00 -49.57
N ARG A 3 4.13 -9.33 -49.40
CA ARG A 3 3.31 -8.83 -48.26
C ARG A 3 3.45 -9.64 -46.96
N ALA A 4 3.91 -10.89 -47.02
CA ALA A 4 4.09 -11.73 -45.83
C ALA A 4 5.40 -11.42 -45.08
N VAL A 5 6.41 -10.88 -45.78
CA VAL A 5 7.71 -10.52 -45.19
C VAL A 5 7.64 -9.20 -44.41
N LEU A 6 6.77 -8.27 -44.81
CA LEU A 6 6.62 -6.99 -44.11
C LEU A 6 5.92 -7.15 -42.75
N THR A 7 4.97 -8.08 -42.63
CA THR A 7 4.26 -8.35 -41.37
C THR A 7 5.15 -9.06 -40.34
N LEU A 8 6.13 -9.85 -40.79
CA LEU A 8 7.09 -10.52 -39.91
C LEU A 8 8.12 -9.54 -39.33
N LEU A 9 8.52 -8.51 -40.08
CA LEU A 9 9.42 -7.45 -39.61
C LEU A 9 8.76 -6.50 -38.60
N LEU A 10 7.45 -6.27 -38.70
CA LEU A 10 6.68 -5.49 -37.71
C LEU A 10 6.44 -6.24 -36.38
N LEU A 11 6.46 -7.57 -36.39
CA LEU A 11 6.31 -8.40 -35.18
C LEU A 11 7.63 -8.60 -34.41
N VAL A 12 8.78 -8.45 -35.05
CA VAL A 12 10.10 -8.51 -34.39
C VAL A 12 10.45 -7.20 -33.67
N GLY A 13 9.81 -6.08 -34.04
CA GLY A 13 9.94 -4.78 -33.35
C GLY A 13 9.15 -4.64 -32.05
N LEU A 14 8.32 -5.63 -31.68
CA LEU A 14 7.45 -5.58 -30.50
C LEU A 14 8.00 -6.33 -29.28
N ALA A 15 9.25 -6.80 -29.33
CA ALA A 15 10.00 -7.10 -28.12
C ALA A 15 10.41 -5.77 -27.46
N ALA A 16 9.43 -5.13 -26.83
CA ALA A 16 9.62 -4.04 -25.89
C ALA A 16 10.61 -4.50 -24.81
N ARG A 17 11.90 -4.22 -25.01
CA ARG A 17 12.84 -4.08 -23.89
C ARG A 17 12.45 -2.80 -23.16
N ALA A 18 11.47 -2.90 -22.28
CA ALA A 18 11.36 -2.02 -21.14
C ALA A 18 12.53 -2.33 -20.18
N GLN A 19 13.76 -2.06 -20.60
CA GLN A 19 14.81 -1.71 -19.66
C GLN A 19 14.52 -0.26 -19.27
N GLY A 20 13.53 -0.07 -18.39
CA GLY A 20 13.24 1.25 -17.82
C GLY A 20 14.51 1.82 -17.21
N GLU A 21 14.71 3.13 -17.34
CA GLU A 21 15.79 3.84 -16.65
C GLU A 21 15.81 3.43 -15.18
N LYS A 22 16.87 2.73 -14.79
CA LYS A 22 17.07 2.33 -13.40
C LYS A 22 17.40 3.59 -12.62
N ALA A 23 16.73 3.79 -11.48
CA ALA A 23 17.09 4.87 -10.56
C ALA A 23 18.60 4.83 -10.27
N ALA A 24 19.27 5.97 -10.22
CA ALA A 24 20.73 6.06 -10.08
C ALA A 24 21.30 5.30 -8.85
N GLU A 25 20.49 5.09 -7.81
CA GLU A 25 20.84 4.28 -6.63
C GLU A 25 20.80 2.76 -6.88
N CYS A 26 20.06 2.32 -7.89
CA CYS A 26 19.94 0.92 -8.30
C CYS A 26 21.02 0.52 -9.31
N THR A 27 21.68 1.49 -9.97
CA THR A 27 22.65 1.25 -11.06
C THR A 27 23.86 0.42 -10.62
N GLY A 28 24.25 0.48 -9.33
CA GLY A 28 25.31 -0.36 -8.76
C GLY A 28 24.84 -1.75 -8.27
N CYS A 29 23.53 -1.99 -8.21
CA CYS A 29 22.93 -3.21 -7.67
C CYS A 29 22.52 -4.23 -8.72
N HIS A 30 22.40 -3.81 -9.98
CA HIS A 30 22.03 -4.66 -11.11
C HIS A 30 23.25 -5.12 -11.91
N THR A 31 24.04 -6.02 -11.32
CA THR A 31 25.11 -6.73 -12.03
C THR A 31 24.60 -8.06 -12.59
N GLU A 32 25.21 -8.57 -13.67
CA GLU A 32 24.92 -9.90 -14.26
C GLU A 32 25.04 -11.05 -13.25
N LYS A 33 25.83 -10.88 -12.18
CA LYS A 33 26.12 -11.90 -11.15
C LYS A 33 25.12 -11.95 -9.98
N ARG A 34 24.24 -10.95 -9.81
CA ARG A 34 23.21 -10.93 -8.73
C ARG A 34 21.96 -11.73 -9.14
N GLY A 35 22.15 -12.91 -9.72
CA GLY A 35 21.17 -13.58 -10.60
C GLY A 35 20.25 -14.63 -9.97
N VAL A 36 20.15 -14.79 -8.65
CA VAL A 36 19.33 -15.90 -8.09
C VAL A 36 18.26 -15.40 -7.14
N ALA A 37 17.01 -15.53 -7.60
CA ALA A 37 15.82 -15.43 -6.78
C ALA A 37 15.74 -16.64 -5.84
N GLN A 38 15.84 -16.44 -4.53
CA GLN A 38 15.23 -17.39 -3.60
C GLN A 38 13.73 -17.04 -3.58
N GLN A 39 12.89 -17.81 -4.28
CA GLN A 39 11.43 -17.71 -4.14
C GLN A 39 11.10 -17.81 -2.64
N ARG A 40 10.65 -16.71 -2.04
CA ARG A 40 10.46 -16.60 -0.58
C ARG A 40 9.12 -15.97 -0.17
N PHE A 41 8.17 -15.79 -1.07
CA PHE A 41 6.85 -15.23 -0.71
C PHE A 41 5.70 -16.06 -1.26
N GLY A 42 4.88 -16.58 -0.34
CA GLY A 42 3.70 -17.39 -0.66
C GLY A 42 2.47 -16.62 -1.14
N ASN A 43 2.51 -15.29 -1.22
CA ASN A 43 1.31 -14.48 -1.53
C ASN A 43 1.01 -14.37 -3.03
N GLY A 44 1.87 -14.94 -3.90
CA GLY A 44 1.59 -15.09 -5.32
C GLY A 44 1.38 -13.79 -6.11
N LEU A 45 1.56 -12.63 -5.49
CA LEU A 45 1.35 -11.34 -6.14
C LEU A 45 2.56 -10.97 -6.99
N GLY A 46 2.43 -11.26 -8.29
CA GLY A 46 3.38 -10.92 -9.33
C GLY A 46 4.56 -11.88 -9.35
N ARG A 47 4.88 -12.44 -10.52
CA ARG A 47 6.26 -12.85 -10.76
C ARG A 47 7.07 -11.56 -10.77
N TRP A 48 7.63 -11.16 -9.63
CA TRP A 48 8.55 -10.04 -9.55
C TRP A 48 9.79 -10.44 -10.36
N THR A 49 9.87 -9.96 -11.60
CA THR A 49 11.04 -10.13 -12.47
C THR A 49 12.29 -9.42 -11.95
N ASP A 50 12.22 -8.78 -10.77
CA ASP A 50 13.32 -8.13 -10.07
C ASP A 50 13.63 -8.81 -8.72
N ALA A 51 13.82 -10.12 -8.74
CA ALA A 51 14.34 -10.84 -7.56
C ALA A 51 15.67 -10.25 -7.02
N GLN A 52 16.42 -9.56 -7.88
CA GLN A 52 17.64 -8.82 -7.54
C GLN A 52 17.36 -7.62 -6.62
N CYS A 53 16.24 -6.92 -6.83
CA CYS A 53 15.83 -5.78 -6.01
C CYS A 53 15.43 -6.25 -4.61
N TYR A 54 14.68 -7.35 -4.50
CA TYR A 54 14.34 -7.93 -3.20
C TYR A 54 15.60 -8.35 -2.41
N GLY A 55 16.48 -9.16 -3.02
CA GLY A 55 17.72 -9.61 -2.37
C GLY A 55 18.61 -8.45 -1.93
N CYS A 56 18.73 -7.43 -2.77
CA CYS A 56 19.46 -6.20 -2.44
C CYS A 56 18.84 -5.47 -1.25
N HIS A 57 17.54 -5.22 -1.28
CA HIS A 57 16.88 -4.46 -0.22
C HIS A 57 16.80 -5.22 1.10
N ALA A 58 16.72 -6.56 1.05
CA ALA A 58 16.88 -7.43 2.22
C ALA A 58 18.28 -7.30 2.82
N GLU A 59 19.31 -7.34 1.98
CA GLU A 59 20.71 -7.13 2.38
C GLU A 59 20.91 -5.75 3.02
N LEU A 60 20.38 -4.69 2.41
CA LEU A 60 20.50 -3.32 2.92
C LEU A 60 19.82 -3.16 4.30
N ASN A 61 18.64 -3.75 4.48
CA ASN A 61 17.93 -3.71 5.78
C ASN A 61 18.66 -4.55 6.84
N ASP A 62 19.15 -5.74 6.50
CA ASP A 62 19.91 -6.59 7.43
C ASP A 62 21.19 -5.89 7.90
N VAL A 63 21.93 -5.27 6.98
CA VAL A 63 23.10 -4.44 7.31
C VAL A 63 22.71 -3.26 8.20
N ALA A 64 21.58 -2.59 7.90
CA ALA A 64 21.08 -1.47 8.71
C ALA A 64 20.70 -1.90 10.15
N VAL A 65 19.99 -3.03 10.31
CA VAL A 65 19.60 -3.58 11.62
C VAL A 65 20.83 -4.03 12.41
N LYS A 66 21.74 -4.79 11.79
CA LYS A 66 22.99 -5.21 12.44
C LYS A 66 23.83 -4.03 12.89
N ARG A 67 23.93 -2.98 12.07
CA ARG A 67 24.59 -1.74 12.47
C ARG A 67 23.91 -1.08 13.67
N GLN A 68 22.58 -0.99 13.69
CA GLN A 68 21.85 -0.44 14.85
C GLN A 68 22.12 -1.26 16.12
N GLN A 69 22.18 -2.58 15.98
CA GLN A 69 22.53 -3.52 17.05
C GLN A 69 24.04 -3.56 17.37
N ARG A 70 24.85 -2.73 16.70
CA ARG A 70 26.32 -2.67 16.81
C ARG A 70 27.02 -4.00 16.46
N ILE A 71 26.36 -4.84 15.68
CA ILE A 71 26.92 -6.07 15.10
C ILE A 71 27.72 -5.68 13.86
N ARG A 72 28.99 -6.08 13.82
CA ARG A 72 29.85 -5.86 12.65
C ARG A 72 29.39 -6.72 11.48
N ASP A 73 29.16 -6.10 10.33
CA ASP A 73 28.81 -6.79 9.08
C ASP A 73 29.81 -6.39 7.98
N PRO A 74 30.52 -7.33 7.35
CA PRO A 74 31.53 -7.02 6.34
C PRO A 74 30.94 -6.36 5.07
N ARG A 75 29.64 -6.50 4.83
CA ARG A 75 28.96 -5.87 3.68
C ARG A 75 28.72 -4.37 3.88
N TYR A 76 28.83 -3.88 5.13
CA TYR A 76 28.51 -2.50 5.49
C TYR A 76 29.30 -1.43 4.72
N VAL A 77 30.54 -1.71 4.31
CA VAL A 77 31.35 -0.78 3.51
C VAL A 77 31.04 -0.84 2.01
N ALA A 78 30.32 -1.87 1.57
CA ALA A 78 30.02 -2.16 0.18
C ALA A 78 28.58 -1.82 -0.22
N VAL A 79 27.73 -1.44 0.74
CA VAL A 79 26.33 -1.10 0.45
C VAL A 79 26.23 0.28 -0.22
N PRO A 80 25.50 0.41 -1.34
CA PRO A 80 25.43 1.66 -2.11
C PRO A 80 24.40 2.65 -1.54
N VAL A 81 24.40 2.83 -0.23
CA VAL A 81 23.48 3.72 0.50
C VAL A 81 24.26 4.57 1.47
N ARG A 82 23.88 5.85 1.59
CA ARG A 82 24.53 6.78 2.51
C ARG A 82 24.29 6.37 3.97
N GLU A 83 25.25 6.73 4.81
CA GLU A 83 25.30 6.41 6.24
C GLU A 83 24.03 6.86 6.99
N GLU A 84 23.51 8.03 6.66
CA GLU A 84 22.29 8.59 7.24
C GLU A 84 21.06 7.76 6.87
N ARG A 85 20.99 7.31 5.61
CA ARG A 85 19.88 6.49 5.11
C ARG A 85 19.86 5.13 5.81
N LEU A 86 21.01 4.46 5.94
CA LEU A 86 21.12 3.19 6.70
C LEU A 86 20.62 3.32 8.13
N ARG A 87 20.92 4.43 8.82
CA ARG A 87 20.46 4.67 10.19
C ARG A 87 18.93 4.79 10.25
N SER A 88 18.33 5.51 9.30
CA SER A 88 16.87 5.66 9.21
C SER A 88 16.17 4.35 8.82
N MET A 89 16.80 3.50 8.02
CA MET A 89 16.21 2.25 7.53
C MET A 89 15.93 1.24 8.64
N ALA A 90 16.79 1.17 9.65
CA ALA A 90 16.62 0.25 10.78
C ALA A 90 15.55 0.72 11.79
N THR A 91 15.24 2.02 11.80
CA THR A 91 14.49 2.67 12.89
C THR A 91 13.17 3.28 12.44
N THR A 92 13.21 4.15 11.43
CA THR A 92 12.10 5.07 11.12
C THR A 92 11.54 4.90 9.70
N SER A 93 12.31 4.32 8.77
CA SER A 93 11.93 4.26 7.35
C SER A 93 12.51 3.02 6.65
N PRO A 94 12.12 1.79 7.06
CA PRO A 94 12.54 0.57 6.40
C PRO A 94 12.01 0.49 4.97
N LEU A 95 12.70 -0.24 4.09
CA LEU A 95 12.23 -0.47 2.72
C LEU A 95 10.89 -1.25 2.70
N SER A 96 9.91 -0.75 1.95
CA SER A 96 8.47 -1.04 2.14
C SER A 96 8.05 -2.51 1.94
N TYR A 97 8.77 -3.32 1.17
CA TYR A 97 8.37 -4.70 0.81
C TYR A 97 9.01 -5.80 1.69
N MET A 98 9.89 -5.45 2.63
CA MET A 98 10.67 -6.44 3.41
C MET A 98 9.96 -6.99 4.66
N ASN A 99 8.85 -6.39 5.07
CA ASN A 99 8.05 -6.87 6.22
C ASN A 99 6.79 -7.63 5.78
N ALA A 100 6.67 -7.93 4.48
CA ALA A 100 5.66 -8.87 4.03
C ALA A 100 6.01 -10.25 4.63
N PRO A 101 5.06 -10.94 5.26
CA PRO A 101 5.35 -12.24 5.85
C PRO A 101 5.91 -13.18 4.77
N GLU A 102 7.13 -13.68 4.98
CA GLU A 102 7.83 -14.61 4.08
C GLU A 102 7.02 -15.91 3.88
N ARG A 103 6.22 -16.26 4.87
CA ARG A 103 5.27 -17.36 4.81
C ARG A 103 3.86 -16.80 4.78
N VAL A 104 3.14 -17.08 3.70
CA VAL A 104 1.67 -17.08 3.80
C VAL A 104 1.34 -18.28 4.66
N GLU A 105 0.70 -18.03 5.79
CA GLU A 105 0.18 -19.10 6.64
C GLU A 105 -0.59 -20.08 5.76
N PRO A 106 -0.27 -21.38 5.80
CA PRO A 106 -1.02 -22.36 5.03
C PRO A 106 -2.50 -22.24 5.40
N GLY A 107 -3.38 -22.44 4.42
CA GLY A 107 -4.82 -22.43 4.67
C GLY A 107 -5.16 -23.35 5.84
N GLY A 108 -5.67 -22.78 6.92
CA GLY A 108 -6.25 -23.53 8.03
C GLY A 108 -7.58 -24.18 7.63
N PRO A 109 -8.17 -25.02 8.49
CA PRO A 109 -9.49 -25.61 8.24
C PRO A 109 -10.57 -24.53 8.02
N VAL A 110 -10.38 -23.38 8.65
CA VAL A 110 -11.22 -22.19 8.55
C VAL A 110 -10.61 -21.21 7.54
N SER A 111 -11.40 -20.81 6.53
CA SER A 111 -10.98 -19.76 5.60
C SER A 111 -10.86 -18.45 6.37
N ARG A 112 -9.66 -17.86 6.38
CA ARG A 112 -9.41 -16.61 7.12
C ARG A 112 -10.17 -15.43 6.52
N ILE A 113 -10.13 -15.29 5.20
CA ILE A 113 -10.68 -14.16 4.46
C ILE A 113 -11.90 -14.63 3.66
N ALA A 114 -12.95 -13.82 3.60
CA ALA A 114 -14.08 -14.04 2.71
C ALA A 114 -13.74 -13.54 1.29
N LEU A 115 -14.08 -14.30 0.24
CA LEU A 115 -13.65 -13.99 -1.13
C LEU A 115 -14.09 -12.60 -1.60
N GLU A 116 -15.33 -12.22 -1.32
CA GLU A 116 -15.86 -10.90 -1.64
C GLU A 116 -15.07 -9.79 -0.92
N ARG A 117 -14.72 -10.01 0.34
CA ARG A 117 -13.95 -9.07 1.15
C ARG A 117 -12.48 -9.01 0.75
N LEU A 118 -11.93 -10.08 0.19
CA LEU A 118 -10.61 -10.08 -0.42
C LEU A 118 -10.57 -9.13 -1.64
N GLY A 119 -11.60 -9.17 -2.48
CA GLY A 119 -11.72 -8.25 -3.62
C GLY A 119 -11.77 -6.79 -3.19
N ASP A 120 -12.63 -6.49 -2.21
CA ASP A 120 -12.75 -5.14 -1.64
C ASP A 120 -11.43 -4.68 -1.01
N PHE A 121 -10.74 -5.56 -0.27
CA PHE A 121 -9.43 -5.28 0.31
C PHE A 121 -8.35 -5.00 -0.74
N LEU A 122 -8.25 -5.83 -1.77
CA LEU A 122 -7.24 -5.66 -2.81
C LEU A 122 -7.46 -4.35 -3.58
N ARG A 123 -8.72 -3.97 -3.80
CA ARG A 123 -9.08 -2.67 -4.39
C ARG A 123 -8.82 -1.50 -3.44
N ARG A 124 -9.11 -1.67 -2.15
CA ARG A 124 -9.00 -0.64 -1.12
C ARG A 124 -8.37 -1.24 0.16
N PRO A 125 -7.03 -1.31 0.22
CA PRO A 125 -6.35 -1.87 1.37
C PRO A 125 -6.65 -1.07 2.65
N SER A 126 -6.82 -1.76 3.77
CA SER A 126 -6.89 -1.16 5.11
C SER A 126 -5.59 -1.39 5.88
N SER A 127 -5.23 -0.47 6.77
CA SER A 127 -4.10 -0.64 7.68
C SER A 127 -4.39 -1.77 8.68
N LEU A 128 -3.39 -2.62 8.92
CA LEU A 128 -3.49 -3.75 9.85
C LEU A 128 -3.05 -3.42 11.29
N SER A 129 -2.45 -2.25 11.54
CA SER A 129 -2.04 -1.82 12.88
C SER A 129 -1.69 -0.33 12.94
N VAL A 130 -2.15 0.35 14.00
CA VAL A 130 -1.79 1.73 14.36
C VAL A 130 -0.78 1.76 15.52
N THR A 131 -0.60 0.65 16.23
CA THR A 131 0.21 0.55 17.46
C THR A 131 1.73 0.55 17.25
N GLU A 132 2.20 0.42 16.01
CA GLU A 132 3.63 0.47 15.69
C GLU A 132 3.90 1.49 14.58
N GLY A 133 3.78 2.78 14.89
CA GLY A 133 4.33 3.85 14.04
C GLY A 133 3.93 3.77 12.57
N SER A 134 2.63 3.67 12.28
CA SER A 134 2.07 3.74 10.92
C SER A 134 2.54 2.61 10.00
N ARG A 135 2.04 1.38 10.21
CA ARG A 135 2.04 0.36 9.16
C ARG A 135 0.91 0.67 8.17
N VAL A 136 1.09 1.74 7.40
CA VAL A 136 0.38 2.04 6.15
C VAL A 136 0.24 0.75 5.34
N PRO A 137 -0.89 0.48 4.66
CA PRO A 137 -0.95 -0.63 3.74
C PRO A 137 0.22 -0.53 2.74
N ARG A 138 1.22 -1.41 2.90
CA ARG A 138 2.43 -1.46 2.06
C ARG A 138 2.19 -2.24 0.76
N MET A 139 0.93 -2.52 0.46
CA MET A 139 0.47 -3.21 -0.73
C MET A 139 -0.06 -2.20 -1.73
N MET A 140 0.31 -2.36 -3.01
CA MET A 140 -0.34 -1.61 -4.08
C MET A 140 -1.80 -2.02 -4.20
N ALA A 141 -2.72 -1.07 -4.29
CA ALA A 141 -4.11 -1.36 -4.58
C ALA A 141 -4.29 -1.92 -6.00
N TYR A 142 -5.41 -2.60 -6.21
CA TYR A 142 -5.87 -3.13 -7.48
C TYR A 142 -7.23 -2.52 -7.83
N PRO A 143 -7.30 -1.21 -8.13
CA PRO A 143 -8.58 -0.54 -8.41
C PRO A 143 -9.34 -1.22 -9.56
N ASP A 144 -8.62 -1.66 -10.58
CA ASP A 144 -9.15 -2.33 -11.77
C ASP A 144 -9.12 -3.86 -11.69
N LEU A 145 -9.10 -4.44 -10.47
CA LEU A 145 -8.99 -5.89 -10.25
C LEU A 145 -10.07 -6.65 -11.00
N GLN A 146 -9.68 -7.45 -11.99
CA GLN A 146 -10.59 -8.24 -12.78
C GLN A 146 -11.04 -9.49 -11.99
N PRO A 147 -12.27 -10.00 -12.23
CA PRO A 147 -12.75 -11.21 -11.55
C PRO A 147 -11.83 -12.43 -11.71
N ARG A 148 -11.18 -12.58 -12.87
CA ARG A 148 -10.22 -13.66 -13.13
C ARG A 148 -8.95 -13.53 -12.26
N GLU A 149 -8.44 -12.31 -12.10
CA GLU A 149 -7.27 -12.03 -11.25
C GLU A 149 -7.61 -12.28 -9.78
N LEU A 150 -8.80 -11.86 -9.32
CA LEU A 150 -9.27 -12.16 -7.96
C LEU A 150 -9.37 -13.67 -7.71
N ALA A 151 -9.90 -14.43 -8.66
CA ALA A 151 -10.00 -15.89 -8.55
C ALA A 151 -8.62 -16.56 -8.47
N GLU A 152 -7.64 -16.08 -9.24
CA GLU A 152 -6.27 -16.56 -9.19
C GLU A 152 -5.61 -16.25 -7.84
N ILE A 153 -5.74 -15.01 -7.36
CA ILE A 153 -5.22 -14.59 -6.05
C ILE A 153 -5.88 -15.39 -4.92
N ALA A 154 -7.19 -15.56 -4.95
CA ALA A 154 -7.92 -16.35 -3.97
C ALA A 154 -7.42 -17.80 -3.92
N ARG A 155 -7.20 -18.42 -5.09
CA ARG A 155 -6.63 -19.78 -5.19
C ARG A 155 -5.23 -19.86 -4.60
N MET A 156 -4.37 -18.87 -4.88
CA MET A 156 -3.01 -18.83 -4.30
C MET A 156 -3.02 -18.67 -2.78
N LEU A 157 -3.99 -17.92 -2.25
CA LEU A 157 -4.16 -17.71 -0.81
C LEU A 157 -4.98 -18.80 -0.11
N GLY A 158 -5.41 -19.86 -0.83
CA GLY A 158 -6.25 -20.92 -0.27
C GLY A 158 -7.64 -20.44 0.20
N VAL A 159 -8.13 -19.31 -0.32
CA VAL A 159 -9.45 -18.77 0.00
C VAL A 159 -10.51 -19.63 -0.66
N LYS A 160 -11.48 -20.12 0.13
CA LYS A 160 -12.57 -20.95 -0.37
C LYS A 160 -13.50 -20.10 -1.25
N THR A 161 -13.65 -20.48 -2.52
CA THR A 161 -14.61 -19.87 -3.44
C THR A 161 -15.98 -20.54 -3.26
N PRO A 162 -17.00 -19.84 -2.76
CA PRO A 162 -18.33 -20.44 -2.65
C PRO A 162 -18.89 -20.76 -4.04
N ARG A 163 -19.61 -21.89 -4.16
CA ARG A 163 -20.24 -22.32 -5.42
C ARG A 163 -21.28 -21.33 -5.96
N ALA A 164 -21.89 -20.54 -5.08
CA ALA A 164 -22.80 -19.47 -5.42
C ALA A 164 -22.48 -18.22 -4.57
N ARG A 165 -22.48 -17.05 -5.21
CA ARG A 165 -22.32 -15.77 -4.51
C ARG A 165 -23.64 -15.43 -3.82
N ALA A 166 -23.76 -15.75 -2.53
CA ALA A 166 -24.87 -15.27 -1.73
C ALA A 166 -24.82 -13.73 -1.70
N LYS A 167 -25.97 -13.07 -1.92
CA LYS A 167 -26.05 -11.62 -1.71
C LYS A 167 -25.88 -11.35 -0.21
N PRO A 168 -25.07 -10.35 0.19
CA PRO A 168 -25.02 -9.94 1.60
C PRO A 168 -26.42 -9.53 2.04
N LEU A 169 -26.91 -10.13 3.13
CA LEU A 169 -28.15 -9.72 3.76
C LEU A 169 -27.85 -8.54 4.70
N PRO A 170 -28.49 -7.37 4.52
CA PRO A 170 -28.32 -6.23 5.42
C PRO A 170 -28.86 -6.61 6.81
N LEU A 171 -28.26 -6.05 7.89
CA LEU A 171 -28.76 -6.29 9.24
C LEU A 171 -30.18 -5.74 9.41
N SER A 172 -31.06 -6.54 10.02
CA SER A 172 -32.35 -6.01 10.51
C SER A 172 -32.10 -5.03 11.67
N GLY A 173 -33.10 -4.22 12.03
CA GLY A 173 -32.97 -3.26 13.14
C GLY A 173 -32.60 -3.93 14.48
N THR A 174 -33.17 -5.10 14.76
CA THR A 174 -32.87 -5.89 15.97
C THR A 174 -31.49 -6.54 15.90
N GLU A 175 -31.14 -7.12 14.75
CA GLU A 175 -29.81 -7.71 14.52
C GLU A 175 -28.69 -6.66 14.66
N ARG A 176 -28.92 -5.44 14.13
CA ARG A 176 -27.99 -4.32 14.26
C ARG A 176 -27.79 -3.93 15.71
N GLN A 177 -28.86 -3.71 16.47
CA GLN A 177 -28.77 -3.36 17.89
C GLN A 177 -28.01 -4.42 18.70
N GLN A 178 -28.28 -5.71 18.41
CA GLN A 178 -27.56 -6.80 19.05
C GLN A 178 -26.07 -6.79 18.70
N ALA A 179 -25.74 -6.64 17.42
CA ALA A 179 -24.35 -6.60 16.97
C ALA A 179 -23.58 -5.40 17.54
N GLU A 180 -24.21 -4.22 17.59
CA GLU A 180 -23.63 -3.01 18.19
C GLU A 180 -23.40 -3.18 19.69
N SER A 181 -24.36 -3.78 20.40
CA SER A 181 -24.21 -4.11 21.83
C SER A 181 -23.05 -5.09 22.06
N LEU A 182 -22.95 -6.16 21.27
CA LEU A 182 -21.84 -7.12 21.32
C LEU A 182 -20.49 -6.42 21.08
N TRP A 183 -20.42 -5.58 20.05
CA TRP A 183 -19.22 -4.81 19.74
C TRP A 183 -18.82 -3.90 20.91
N ALA A 184 -19.76 -3.10 21.42
CA ALA A 184 -19.52 -2.12 22.48
C ALA A 184 -19.08 -2.79 23.78
N THR A 185 -19.71 -3.91 24.15
CA THR A 185 -19.50 -4.56 25.45
C THR A 185 -18.33 -5.52 25.47
N ARG A 186 -18.02 -6.21 24.35
CA ARG A 186 -17.03 -7.31 24.34
C ARG A 186 -15.77 -7.03 23.52
N CYS A 187 -15.84 -6.18 22.50
CA CYS A 187 -14.77 -6.11 21.49
C CYS A 187 -14.10 -4.73 21.42
N ARG A 188 -14.88 -3.65 21.55
CA ARG A 188 -14.44 -2.27 21.25
C ARG A 188 -13.20 -1.86 22.03
N ALA A 189 -13.13 -2.19 23.31
CA ALA A 189 -12.02 -1.80 24.19
C ALA A 189 -10.63 -2.25 23.68
N CYS A 190 -10.55 -3.38 22.97
CA CYS A 190 -9.29 -3.86 22.42
C CYS A 190 -9.00 -3.33 21.01
N HIS A 191 -10.04 -3.01 20.26
CA HIS A 191 -9.97 -2.80 18.81
C HIS A 191 -10.11 -1.34 18.37
N ASP A 192 -10.52 -0.46 19.27
CA ASP A 192 -10.78 0.96 19.03
C ASP A 192 -9.94 1.86 19.95
N GLY A 193 -9.87 3.14 19.61
CA GLY A 193 -9.15 4.15 20.38
C GLY A 193 -7.67 4.34 20.00
N ALA A 194 -7.04 5.32 20.65
CA ALA A 194 -5.66 5.74 20.40
C ALA A 194 -4.62 4.70 20.87
N GLN A 195 -4.93 3.98 21.95
CA GLN A 195 -4.08 2.92 22.52
C GLN A 195 -4.76 1.55 22.40
N ARG A 196 -5.22 1.21 21.18
CA ARG A 196 -5.82 -0.09 20.92
C ARG A 196 -4.84 -1.23 21.28
N LEU A 197 -5.32 -2.29 21.91
CA LEU A 197 -4.49 -3.46 22.24
C LEU A 197 -4.27 -4.36 21.02
N ALA A 198 -5.28 -4.44 20.14
CA ALA A 198 -5.25 -5.22 18.92
C ALA A 198 -4.83 -4.35 17.73
N GLY A 199 -4.00 -4.90 16.83
CA GLY A 199 -3.67 -4.23 15.57
C GLY A 199 -4.88 -4.01 14.66
N ARG A 200 -5.91 -4.86 14.75
CA ARG A 200 -7.04 -4.89 13.83
C ARG A 200 -8.16 -3.95 14.29
N SER A 201 -8.55 -2.99 13.46
CA SER A 201 -9.77 -2.19 13.70
C SER A 201 -11.04 -2.94 13.30
N ALA A 202 -12.23 -2.44 13.64
CA ALA A 202 -13.49 -2.99 13.14
C ALA A 202 -13.53 -3.06 11.60
N VAL A 203 -13.03 -2.03 10.92
CA VAL A 203 -12.89 -1.99 9.45
C VAL A 203 -11.99 -3.12 8.94
N THR A 204 -10.89 -3.39 9.65
CA THR A 204 -9.97 -4.50 9.34
C THR A 204 -10.63 -5.85 9.61
N LEU A 205 -11.41 -5.97 10.68
CA LEU A 205 -12.10 -7.21 11.05
C LEU A 205 -13.16 -7.61 10.03
N GLY A 206 -13.75 -6.65 9.31
CA GLY A 206 -14.68 -6.90 8.21
C GLY A 206 -14.09 -7.68 7.02
N LEU A 207 -12.77 -7.92 7.01
CA LEU A 207 -12.10 -8.79 6.04
C LEU A 207 -12.30 -10.28 6.33
N TYR A 208 -12.42 -10.63 7.61
CA TYR A 208 -12.34 -12.00 8.06
C TYR A 208 -13.71 -12.67 8.07
N THR A 209 -13.72 -13.99 7.87
CA THR A 209 -14.95 -14.79 7.95
C THR A 209 -15.46 -14.84 9.39
N ALA A 210 -16.76 -15.13 9.57
CA ALA A 210 -17.35 -15.30 10.88
C ALA A 210 -16.67 -16.43 11.68
N GLU A 211 -16.32 -17.53 11.02
CA GLU A 211 -15.61 -18.65 11.62
C GLU A 211 -14.22 -18.23 12.10
N TRP A 212 -13.51 -17.39 11.33
CA TRP A 212 -12.22 -16.87 11.77
C TRP A 212 -12.39 -15.89 12.93
N LEU A 213 -13.40 -15.02 12.93
CA LEU A 213 -13.69 -14.11 14.04
C LEU A 213 -14.00 -14.88 15.33
N HIS A 214 -14.79 -15.95 15.24
CA HIS A 214 -15.04 -16.87 16.35
C HIS A 214 -13.75 -17.49 16.88
N ALA A 215 -12.94 -18.07 16.00
CA ALA A 215 -11.65 -18.67 16.38
C ALA A 215 -10.68 -17.63 16.97
N TYR A 216 -10.68 -16.41 16.43
CA TYR A 216 -9.85 -15.30 16.89
C TYR A 216 -10.28 -14.80 18.27
N ALA A 217 -11.59 -14.75 18.54
CA ALA A 217 -12.10 -14.39 19.86
C ALA A 217 -11.68 -15.43 20.93
N SER A 218 -11.70 -16.72 20.56
CA SER A 218 -11.36 -17.85 21.44
C SER A 218 -9.89 -18.28 21.40
N ASN A 219 -8.99 -17.49 20.81
CA ASN A 219 -7.55 -17.77 20.73
C ASN A 219 -7.18 -19.13 20.10
N THR A 220 -7.96 -19.60 19.12
CA THR A 220 -7.74 -20.88 18.41
C THR A 220 -7.22 -20.69 16.98
N VAL A 221 -6.81 -19.47 16.62
CA VAL A 221 -6.19 -19.17 15.32
C VAL A 221 -4.69 -19.48 15.32
N SER A 222 -4.13 -19.73 14.13
CA SER A 222 -2.69 -19.91 13.93
C SER A 222 -1.86 -18.62 14.06
N ALA A 223 -2.51 -17.44 13.95
CA ALA A 223 -1.87 -16.15 14.06
C ALA A 223 -2.82 -15.04 14.56
N PRO A 224 -2.38 -14.17 15.49
CA PRO A 224 -1.07 -14.19 16.15
C PRO A 224 -0.89 -15.46 16.98
N LEU A 225 0.36 -15.86 17.23
CA LEU A 225 0.63 -17.01 18.10
C LEU A 225 0.06 -16.72 19.50
N PRO A 226 -0.37 -17.73 20.27
CA PRO A 226 -0.94 -17.52 21.60
C PRO A 226 -0.05 -16.67 22.52
N GLN A 227 1.29 -16.79 22.40
CA GLN A 227 2.24 -16.01 23.20
C GLN A 227 2.40 -14.54 22.75
N GLU A 228 1.98 -14.22 21.52
CA GLU A 228 2.06 -12.87 20.94
C GLU A 228 0.73 -12.11 21.09
N ARG A 229 -0.31 -12.77 21.62
CA ARG A 229 -1.63 -12.20 21.79
C ARG A 229 -1.65 -11.25 23.00
N THR A 230 -1.99 -9.99 22.75
CA THR A 230 -2.12 -8.94 23.78
C THR A 230 -3.54 -8.76 24.31
N MET A 231 -4.52 -9.44 23.72
CA MET A 231 -5.94 -9.27 24.04
C MET A 231 -6.52 -10.51 24.72
N PRO A 232 -7.51 -10.36 25.62
CA PRO A 232 -8.12 -11.50 26.29
C PRO A 232 -8.88 -12.41 25.31
N GLU A 233 -9.15 -13.63 25.76
CA GLU A 233 -10.18 -14.47 25.15
C GLU A 233 -11.55 -13.84 25.41
N VAL A 234 -12.38 -13.81 24.38
CA VAL A 234 -13.72 -13.23 24.45
C VAL A 234 -14.70 -14.34 24.10
N PRO A 235 -15.61 -14.72 25.01
CA PRO A 235 -16.64 -15.71 24.69
C PRO A 235 -17.55 -15.12 23.62
N LEU A 236 -17.57 -15.77 22.47
CA LEU A 236 -18.37 -15.40 21.32
C LEU A 236 -18.91 -16.68 20.70
N SER A 237 -20.22 -16.79 20.52
CA SER A 237 -20.80 -17.89 19.75
C SER A 237 -20.57 -17.67 18.25
N LEU A 238 -20.69 -18.74 17.43
CA LEU A 238 -20.59 -18.58 15.98
C LEU A 238 -21.71 -17.68 15.40
N GLU A 239 -22.89 -17.67 16.02
CA GLU A 239 -24.00 -16.79 15.61
C GLU A 239 -23.69 -15.32 15.93
N GLU A 240 -23.15 -15.04 17.12
CA GLU A 240 -22.68 -13.70 17.49
C GLU A 240 -21.54 -13.26 16.54
N ALA A 241 -20.63 -14.16 16.18
CA ALA A 241 -19.57 -13.89 15.21
C ALA A 241 -20.10 -13.59 13.80
N ARG A 242 -21.19 -14.23 13.37
CA ARG A 242 -21.85 -13.93 12.09
C ARG A 242 -22.52 -12.55 12.10
N LEU A 243 -23.13 -12.16 13.22
CA LEU A 243 -23.69 -10.82 13.40
C LEU A 243 -22.58 -9.76 13.34
N LEU A 244 -21.49 -9.97 14.09
CA LEU A 244 -20.33 -9.06 14.06
C LEU A 244 -19.68 -9.00 12.68
N HIS A 245 -19.55 -10.12 11.96
CA HIS A 245 -19.05 -10.13 10.58
C HIS A 245 -19.86 -9.21 9.66
N ARG A 246 -21.20 -9.27 9.73
CA ARG A 246 -22.09 -8.39 8.96
C ARG A 246 -21.95 -6.93 9.39
N LEU A 247 -21.92 -6.66 10.69
CA LEU A 247 -21.73 -5.31 11.25
C LEU A 247 -20.41 -4.70 10.77
N PHE A 248 -19.29 -5.41 10.89
CA PHE A 248 -17.99 -4.93 10.42
C PHE A 248 -17.96 -4.69 8.91
N GLY A 249 -18.72 -5.48 8.16
CA GLY A 249 -18.97 -5.25 6.75
C GLY A 249 -19.67 -3.91 6.47
N GLU A 250 -20.74 -3.59 7.20
CA GLU A 250 -21.42 -2.29 7.10
C GLU A 250 -20.52 -1.14 7.55
N MET A 251 -19.80 -1.29 8.66
CA MET A 251 -18.85 -0.29 9.17
C MET A 251 -17.73 0.01 8.17
N ARG A 252 -17.22 -1.02 7.47
CA ARG A 252 -16.22 -0.84 6.41
C ARG A 252 -16.81 -0.03 5.26
N THR A 253 -17.99 -0.39 4.77
CA THR A 253 -18.67 0.35 3.69
C THR A 253 -18.89 1.81 4.07
N GLN A 254 -19.32 2.07 5.30
CA GLN A 254 -19.49 3.42 5.81
C GLN A 254 -18.16 4.18 5.85
N ALA A 255 -17.09 3.58 6.39
CA ALA A 255 -15.77 4.20 6.46
C ALA A 255 -15.18 4.48 5.07
N GLU A 256 -15.46 3.62 4.08
CA GLU A 256 -15.10 3.83 2.68
C GLU A 256 -15.85 5.03 2.07
N GLN A 257 -17.16 5.18 2.34
CA GLN A 257 -17.97 6.32 1.90
C GLN A 257 -17.54 7.63 2.55
N GLU A 258 -17.31 7.63 3.86
CA GLU A 258 -16.81 8.80 4.60
C GLU A 258 -15.44 9.26 4.10
N LEU A 259 -14.55 8.31 3.82
CA LEU A 259 -13.25 8.60 3.21
C LEU A 259 -13.41 9.25 1.84
N ASP A 260 -14.24 8.69 0.97
CA ASP A 260 -14.44 9.23 -0.38
C ASP A 260 -15.10 10.62 -0.36
N ALA A 261 -16.05 10.85 0.55
CA ALA A 261 -16.66 12.16 0.77
C ALA A 261 -15.61 13.20 1.20
N ARG A 262 -14.77 12.87 2.19
CA ARG A 262 -13.70 13.77 2.64
C ARG A 262 -12.64 14.02 1.58
N VAL A 263 -12.32 13.03 0.75
CA VAL A 263 -11.41 13.21 -0.39
C VAL A 263 -12.02 14.14 -1.44
N ALA A 264 -13.33 14.05 -1.68
CA ALA A 264 -14.04 14.95 -2.60
C ALA A 264 -14.09 16.40 -2.10
N GLU A 265 -14.03 16.62 -0.79
CA GLU A 265 -13.96 17.95 -0.17
C GLU A 265 -12.58 18.62 -0.29
N LEU A 266 -11.52 17.88 -0.66
CA LEU A 266 -10.18 18.43 -0.81
C LEU A 266 -10.13 19.47 -1.93
N LYS A 267 -9.65 20.66 -1.59
CA LYS A 267 -9.46 21.77 -2.53
C LYS A 267 -8.04 22.30 -2.39
N LEU A 268 -7.42 22.61 -3.52
CA LEU A 268 -6.04 23.09 -3.59
C LEU A 268 -5.85 24.37 -2.76
N GLU A 269 -6.91 25.18 -2.68
CA GLU A 269 -6.92 26.53 -2.14
C GLU A 269 -7.26 26.60 -0.64
N THR A 270 -7.62 25.49 0.01
CA THR A 270 -8.13 25.49 1.39
C THR A 270 -7.08 25.16 2.47
N GLY A 271 -5.82 24.98 2.08
CA GLY A 271 -4.71 24.68 2.99
C GLY A 271 -3.77 25.87 3.24
N PRO A 272 -2.97 25.85 4.33
CA PRO A 272 -1.93 26.84 4.55
C PRO A 272 -0.90 26.75 3.41
N MET A 273 -0.68 27.87 2.74
CA MET A 273 0.16 27.94 1.55
C MET A 273 1.02 29.21 1.62
N PRO A 274 2.33 29.12 1.33
CA PRO A 274 3.18 30.30 1.31
C PRO A 274 2.78 31.26 0.18
N ALA A 275 3.14 32.53 0.31
CA ALA A 275 2.87 33.52 -0.73
C ALA A 275 3.65 33.24 -2.03
N GLN A 276 4.86 32.70 -1.91
CA GLN A 276 5.77 32.38 -3.01
C GLN A 276 6.55 31.09 -2.72
N LEU A 277 7.07 30.46 -3.77
CA LEU A 277 7.99 29.33 -3.62
C LEU A 277 9.38 29.78 -3.12
N PRO A 278 9.99 29.09 -2.15
CA PRO A 278 11.34 29.39 -1.71
C PRO A 278 12.37 28.96 -2.78
N PRO A 279 13.54 29.63 -2.86
CA PRO A 279 14.51 29.43 -3.96
C PRO A 279 15.02 27.99 -4.16
N GLY A 280 14.96 27.14 -3.13
CA GLY A 280 15.40 25.74 -3.21
C GLY A 280 14.30 24.73 -3.55
N PHE A 281 13.03 25.14 -3.62
CA PHE A 281 11.92 24.20 -3.75
C PHE A 281 11.83 23.59 -5.15
N LEU A 282 12.01 24.37 -6.23
CA LEU A 282 11.95 23.82 -7.59
C LEU A 282 13.05 22.77 -7.84
N PRO A 283 14.34 23.02 -7.52
CA PRO A 283 15.35 21.97 -7.61
C PRO A 283 15.02 20.73 -6.77
N PHE A 284 14.41 20.91 -5.59
CA PHE A 284 13.97 19.81 -4.75
C PHE A 284 12.84 18.99 -5.39
N LEU A 285 11.77 19.65 -5.84
CA LEU A 285 10.58 19.01 -6.40
C LEU A 285 10.91 18.23 -7.68
N TRP A 286 11.70 18.81 -8.57
CA TRP A 286 12.07 18.20 -9.84
C TRP A 286 13.22 17.18 -9.73
N GLY A 287 13.95 17.16 -8.61
CA GLY A 287 15.04 16.23 -8.36
C GLY A 287 14.74 15.23 -7.23
N PRO A 288 15.22 15.47 -6.00
CA PRO A 288 15.19 14.50 -4.89
C PRO A 288 13.81 14.23 -4.28
N PHE A 289 12.76 14.98 -4.63
CA PHE A 289 11.44 14.84 -4.00
C PHE A 289 10.89 13.41 -4.06
N PHE A 290 10.83 12.78 -5.23
CA PHE A 290 10.23 11.44 -5.34
C PHE A 290 10.96 10.38 -4.53
N ARG A 291 12.26 10.59 -4.28
CA ARG A 291 13.05 9.74 -3.39
C ARG A 291 12.71 10.01 -1.93
N THR A 292 12.65 11.27 -1.55
CA THR A 292 12.30 11.72 -0.18
C THR A 292 10.89 11.27 0.20
N ALA A 293 9.94 11.35 -0.73
CA ALA A 293 8.57 10.90 -0.59
C ALA A 293 8.40 9.38 -0.80
N THR A 294 9.49 8.62 -1.01
CA THR A 294 9.50 7.15 -1.21
C THR A 294 8.73 6.63 -2.43
N CYS A 295 8.36 7.52 -3.37
CA CYS A 295 7.63 7.18 -4.59
C CYS A 295 8.44 6.28 -5.55
N VAL A 296 9.77 6.43 -5.57
CA VAL A 296 10.67 5.66 -6.47
C VAL A 296 10.58 4.15 -6.26
N HIS A 297 10.22 3.68 -5.06
CA HIS A 297 10.16 2.26 -4.75
C HIS A 297 9.06 1.49 -5.50
N CYS A 298 8.00 2.18 -5.92
CA CYS A 298 6.98 1.61 -6.79
C CYS A 298 7.17 2.12 -8.22
N HIS A 299 7.40 3.42 -8.40
CA HIS A 299 7.33 4.10 -9.69
C HIS A 299 8.60 4.07 -10.53
N ALA A 300 9.72 3.58 -10.00
CA ALA A 300 10.95 3.39 -10.79
C ALA A 300 11.27 1.91 -11.08
N THR A 301 10.66 0.96 -10.34
CA THR A 301 11.04 -0.45 -10.36
C THR A 301 9.87 -1.39 -10.69
N SER A 302 8.62 -1.00 -10.39
CA SER A 302 7.47 -1.83 -10.71
C SER A 302 6.91 -1.47 -12.08
N PRO A 303 6.86 -2.40 -13.06
CA PRO A 303 6.28 -2.12 -14.38
C PRO A 303 4.78 -1.76 -14.30
N ARG A 304 4.11 -2.00 -13.17
CA ARG A 304 2.71 -1.63 -12.97
C ARG A 304 2.55 -0.16 -12.55
N ALA A 305 3.27 0.26 -11.52
CA ALA A 305 3.20 1.66 -11.06
C ALA A 305 3.91 2.60 -12.03
N ALA A 306 5.01 2.16 -12.66
CA ALA A 306 5.71 2.91 -13.71
C ALA A 306 4.83 3.19 -14.94
N ARG A 307 3.85 2.32 -15.24
CA ARG A 307 2.86 2.53 -16.31
C ARG A 307 1.91 3.69 -16.03
N ALA A 308 1.60 3.95 -14.76
CA ALA A 308 0.75 5.07 -14.36
C ALA A 308 1.56 6.37 -14.19
N PHE A 309 2.76 6.25 -13.64
CA PHE A 309 3.65 7.37 -13.36
C PHE A 309 5.08 6.87 -13.18
N THR A 310 6.07 7.52 -13.81
CA THR A 310 7.49 7.23 -13.54
C THR A 310 8.06 8.31 -12.63
N ALA A 311 8.69 7.91 -11.52
CA ALA A 311 9.18 8.83 -10.48
C ALA A 311 10.52 9.49 -10.84
N THR A 312 10.55 10.18 -11.98
CA THR A 312 11.68 10.96 -12.50
C THR A 312 11.20 12.34 -12.96
N GLU A 313 12.14 13.23 -13.27
CA GLU A 313 11.84 14.53 -13.86
C GLU A 313 11.05 14.37 -15.18
N ALA A 314 11.53 13.50 -16.08
CA ALA A 314 10.86 13.19 -17.35
C ALA A 314 9.45 12.62 -17.12
N GLY A 315 9.30 11.71 -16.16
CA GLY A 315 8.00 11.14 -15.82
C GLY A 315 7.03 12.17 -15.21
N LEU A 316 7.51 13.14 -14.45
CA LEU A 316 6.69 14.28 -13.99
C LEU A 316 6.27 15.17 -15.15
N LYS A 317 7.18 15.50 -16.08
CA LYS A 317 6.85 16.24 -17.31
C LYS A 317 5.77 15.52 -18.12
N ASP A 318 5.93 14.22 -18.33
CA ASP A 318 4.95 13.39 -19.06
C ASP A 318 3.60 13.31 -18.34
N TYR A 319 3.62 13.18 -17.01
CA TYR A 319 2.40 13.18 -16.21
C TYR A 319 1.63 14.50 -16.36
N LEU A 320 2.31 15.64 -16.21
CA LEU A 320 1.71 16.98 -16.31
C LEU A 320 1.25 17.33 -17.74
N ARG A 321 1.81 16.67 -18.77
CA ARG A 321 1.26 16.78 -20.12
C ARG A 321 -0.12 16.15 -20.22
N GLY A 322 -0.39 15.07 -19.49
CA GLY A 322 -1.67 14.34 -19.51
C GLY A 322 -2.65 14.74 -18.39
N HIS A 323 -2.16 15.34 -17.32
CA HIS A 323 -2.88 15.65 -16.08
C HIS A 323 -2.54 17.05 -15.57
N SER A 324 -3.28 17.54 -14.58
CA SER A 324 -3.04 18.85 -13.95
C SER A 324 -2.16 18.76 -12.70
N GLY A 325 -1.52 19.88 -12.34
CA GLY A 325 -0.82 20.02 -11.05
C GLY A 325 -1.77 19.88 -9.86
N ARG A 326 -3.05 20.25 -10.05
CA ARG A 326 -4.12 19.99 -9.09
C ARG A 326 -4.31 18.50 -8.83
N GLU A 327 -4.31 17.66 -9.87
CA GLU A 327 -4.41 16.20 -9.71
C GLU A 327 -3.20 15.61 -9.01
N PHE A 328 -2.00 16.10 -9.34
CA PHE A 328 -0.77 15.72 -8.64
C PHE A 328 -0.84 16.06 -7.14
N TRP A 329 -1.19 17.30 -6.82
CA TRP A 329 -1.40 17.74 -5.44
C TRP A 329 -2.50 16.93 -4.74
N LEU A 330 -3.64 16.71 -5.40
CA LEU A 330 -4.78 15.98 -4.83
C LEU A 330 -4.39 14.55 -4.44
N ARG A 331 -3.55 13.89 -5.24
CA ARG A 331 -3.04 12.56 -4.90
C ARG A 331 -2.23 12.58 -3.62
N LEU A 332 -1.37 13.56 -3.43
CA LEU A 332 -0.53 13.72 -2.23
C LEU A 332 -1.39 14.10 -1.01
N ALA A 333 -2.34 15.03 -1.18
CA ALA A 333 -3.25 15.48 -0.13
C ALA A 333 -4.17 14.36 0.37
N THR A 334 -4.65 13.51 -0.54
CA THR A 334 -5.50 12.34 -0.23
C THR A 334 -4.84 11.43 0.80
N ARG A 335 -3.50 11.35 0.82
CA ARG A 335 -2.78 10.48 1.74
C ARG A 335 -2.99 10.84 3.21
N HIS A 336 -3.15 12.14 3.53
CA HIS A 336 -3.49 12.56 4.89
C HIS A 336 -4.87 12.08 5.33
N VAL A 337 -5.83 12.04 4.40
CA VAL A 337 -7.18 11.55 4.69
C VAL A 337 -7.15 10.03 4.85
N GLU A 338 -6.47 9.32 3.95
CA GLU A 338 -6.28 7.88 4.00
C GLU A 338 -5.63 7.41 5.32
N GLU A 339 -4.59 8.12 5.79
CA GLU A 339 -3.92 7.78 7.06
C GLU A 339 -4.87 7.87 8.25
N ARG A 340 -5.66 8.95 8.36
CA ARG A 340 -6.62 9.12 9.46
C ARG A 340 -7.69 8.03 9.49
N HIS A 341 -8.12 7.55 8.33
CA HIS A 341 -9.16 6.52 8.22
C HIS A 341 -8.60 5.10 8.26
N GLY A 342 -7.28 4.92 8.14
CA GLY A 342 -6.66 3.60 8.02
C GLY A 342 -7.14 2.84 6.77
N LEU A 343 -7.55 3.55 5.73
CA LEU A 343 -8.17 3.03 4.51
C LEU A 343 -7.64 3.78 3.28
N VAL A 344 -7.62 3.09 2.14
CA VAL A 344 -7.26 3.69 0.86
C VAL A 344 -8.51 4.21 0.14
N ALA A 345 -8.40 5.41 -0.43
CA ALA A 345 -9.49 6.05 -1.16
C ALA A 345 -9.71 5.38 -2.52
N ALA A 346 -10.96 5.33 -3.00
CA ALA A 346 -11.23 4.75 -4.31
C ALA A 346 -10.60 5.57 -5.45
N ARG A 347 -10.51 6.89 -5.26
CA ARG A 347 -9.87 7.83 -6.19
C ARG A 347 -8.83 8.67 -5.45
N PRO A 348 -7.71 9.02 -6.12
CA PRO A 348 -7.33 8.67 -7.50
C PRO A 348 -6.70 7.26 -7.66
N GLY A 349 -7.03 6.29 -6.78
CA GLY A 349 -6.95 4.87 -7.12
C GLY A 349 -5.63 4.13 -6.85
N MET A 350 -4.53 4.82 -6.52
CA MET A 350 -3.26 4.15 -6.21
C MET A 350 -2.66 4.63 -4.88
N PRO A 351 -2.61 3.79 -3.83
CA PRO A 351 -2.15 4.18 -2.50
C PRO A 351 -0.71 4.63 -2.51
N MET A 352 -0.41 5.69 -1.76
CA MET A 352 0.98 5.99 -1.43
C MET A 352 1.42 5.03 -0.35
N ALA A 353 2.41 4.19 -0.65
CA ALA A 353 3.03 3.29 0.30
C ALA A 353 4.03 4.08 1.15
N GLY A 354 3.52 4.92 2.06
CA GLY A 354 4.34 5.77 2.92
C GLY A 354 3.50 6.67 3.84
N ALA A 355 4.16 7.28 4.82
CA ALA A 355 3.54 8.34 5.61
C ALA A 355 3.12 9.50 4.70
N PRO A 356 2.07 10.27 5.06
CA PRO A 356 1.75 11.49 4.33
C PRO A 356 2.95 12.43 4.30
N ILE A 357 3.09 13.18 3.21
CA ILE A 357 4.11 14.23 3.14
C ILE A 357 3.81 15.33 4.18
N PRO A 358 4.81 16.06 4.70
CA PRO A 358 4.55 17.16 5.62
C PRO A 358 3.60 18.22 5.02
N GLN A 359 2.73 18.80 5.86
CA GLN A 359 1.76 19.81 5.42
C GLN A 359 2.43 21.03 4.78
N GLU A 360 3.60 21.44 5.29
CA GLU A 360 4.40 22.51 4.71
C GLU A 360 4.83 22.19 3.26
N THR A 361 5.33 20.97 3.03
CA THR A 361 5.70 20.49 1.70
C THR A 361 4.47 20.42 0.79
N LEU A 362 3.32 19.97 1.30
CA LEU A 362 2.07 19.92 0.54
C LEU A 362 1.60 21.32 0.14
N GLY A 363 1.73 22.32 1.02
CA GLY A 363 1.45 23.73 0.74
C GLY A 363 2.37 24.32 -0.32
N LEU A 364 3.66 23.97 -0.31
CA LEU A 364 4.60 24.35 -1.37
C LEU A 364 4.22 23.75 -2.74
N ILE A 365 3.81 22.48 -2.76
CA ILE A 365 3.32 21.83 -4.00
C ILE A 365 2.02 22.49 -4.46
N ALA A 366 1.14 22.91 -3.54
CA ALA A 366 -0.07 23.65 -3.88
C ALA A 366 0.26 24.98 -4.57
N ARG A 367 1.19 25.75 -3.99
CA ARG A 367 1.66 27.02 -4.57
C ARG A 367 2.25 26.79 -5.96
N TRP A 368 3.10 25.78 -6.11
CA TRP A 368 3.70 25.42 -7.39
C TRP A 368 2.66 25.03 -8.45
N ALA A 369 1.62 24.30 -8.06
CA ALA A 369 0.51 23.97 -8.95
C ALA A 369 -0.24 25.22 -9.42
N LEU A 370 -0.48 26.18 -8.53
CA LEU A 370 -1.13 27.46 -8.86
C LEU A 370 -0.26 28.39 -9.70
N GLU A 371 1.06 28.28 -9.61
CA GLU A 371 2.02 29.04 -10.43
C GLU A 371 2.24 28.44 -11.83
N GLY A 372 1.45 27.43 -12.23
CA GLY A 372 1.57 26.81 -13.56
C GLY A 372 2.65 25.72 -13.63
N CYS A 373 3.08 25.19 -12.49
CA CYS A 373 4.08 24.13 -12.38
C CYS A 373 5.40 24.46 -13.07
N PRO A 374 6.08 25.55 -12.67
CA PRO A 374 7.37 25.93 -13.24
C PRO A 374 8.42 24.85 -12.96
N ASP A 375 9.30 24.61 -13.93
CA ASP A 375 10.55 23.89 -13.75
C ASP A 375 11.69 24.82 -13.32
N PRO A 376 12.90 24.31 -13.01
CA PRO A 376 14.02 25.17 -12.61
C PRO A 376 14.47 26.19 -13.67
N GLN A 377 14.04 26.03 -14.92
CA GLN A 377 14.29 26.97 -16.01
C GLN A 377 13.14 27.99 -16.18
N GLY A 378 12.08 27.88 -15.38
CA GLY A 378 10.90 28.74 -15.44
C GLY A 378 9.86 28.30 -16.49
N GLN A 379 10.05 27.16 -17.15
CA GLN A 379 9.06 26.63 -18.08
C GLN A 379 7.87 26.06 -17.30
N THR A 380 6.65 26.46 -17.65
CA THR A 380 5.42 25.99 -17.03
C THR A 380 4.94 24.69 -17.67
N TRP A 381 4.62 23.70 -16.84
CA TRP A 381 4.21 22.36 -17.30
C TRP A 381 2.75 22.03 -17.02
N CYS A 382 2.09 22.81 -16.17
CA CYS A 382 0.67 22.59 -15.91
C CYS A 382 -0.18 23.17 -17.02
N ARG A 383 -1.21 22.42 -17.40
CA ARG A 383 -2.27 22.94 -18.25
C ARG A 383 -2.96 24.09 -17.50
N PRO A 384 -3.27 25.20 -18.20
CA PRO A 384 -3.98 26.33 -17.62
C PRO A 384 -5.37 25.94 -17.10
#